data_AF-A0AA38LNE7-F1
#
_entry.id   AF-A0AA38LNE7-F1
#
_cell.length_a   1.000
_cell.length_b   1.000
_cell.length_c   1.000
_cell.angle_alpha   90.00
_cell.angle_beta   90.00
_cell.angle_gamma   90.00
#
_symmetry.space_group_name_H-M   'P 1'
#
loop_
_entity.id
_entity.type
_entity.pdbx_description
1 polymer ?
#
loop_
_entity_poly.entity_id
_entity_poly.type
_entity_poly.pdbx_seq_one_letter_code
_entity_poly.pdbx_strand_id
1 'polypeptide(L)'
;MKDARHATFLSEDRKRVLLGKIPVMVKSHLCYLSRLTHKELLKEGDCLFDAGGYFIIKGHEKVFIAQEERCTNRIWVASTPKWMATYTPSRCGFSSYRNNVFVKLIKTSKDDKYCAGREVLTVNFLSITVPVVLMFYALGVESDFEMMEMIGSPLDDSEMNKLFYSSIHKAEAELKNFRSKNEVWEYINEHFKKCKFPINKGVEEALKTHLFPYIVGYKQKAMFLGYMVNCLLSSYLGRRRVENRDDYINKRVELAGELLGRELYAKVRHFRSRLGKGIQRELSVHGNLKSIDIYADTSIITNGLVSSFSTGNWTHPFKFNTKCTGIVVSLKSTNPVQTLSEMRKMRLRVQYAASAKLRDARYQNPSYWGRVCFISTPDGENCGLVKNLAVTCLVSLHTAEEPILDFLNKCSITVVDQISPSTSKGATKIYVNGEWVGIYHDPDSLVKKLRDLRRKQHIHPH
;
A
#
# COMPACT_ATOMS: atom_id res chain seq x y z
N MET A 1 0.48 23.48 -30.55
CA MET A 1 1.64 23.81 -29.70
C MET A 1 1.65 25.31 -29.53
N LYS A 2 1.37 25.85 -28.33
CA LYS A 2 1.56 27.28 -28.06
C LYS A 2 2.96 27.43 -27.48
N ASP A 3 3.75 28.29 -28.11
CA ASP A 3 5.13 28.59 -27.78
C ASP A 3 5.32 28.79 -26.27
N ALA A 4 6.07 27.88 -25.66
CA ALA A 4 6.60 28.07 -24.32
C ALA A 4 7.60 29.22 -24.42
N ARG A 5 7.18 30.39 -23.94
CA ARG A 5 8.04 31.57 -23.77
C ARG A 5 9.34 31.10 -23.12
N HIS A 6 10.47 31.26 -23.81
CA HIS A 6 11.78 31.07 -23.22
C HIS A 6 11.89 32.04 -22.03
N ALA A 7 11.77 31.50 -20.82
CA ALA A 7 12.01 32.25 -19.61
C ALA A 7 13.52 32.51 -19.53
N THR A 8 13.94 33.74 -19.82
CA THR A 8 15.31 34.17 -19.59
C THR A 8 15.55 34.21 -18.08
N PHE A 9 16.46 33.36 -17.62
CA PHE A 9 16.87 33.33 -16.22
C PHE A 9 17.66 34.60 -15.91
N LEU A 10 17.14 35.45 -15.01
CA LEU A 10 17.76 36.74 -14.68
C LEU A 10 18.70 36.65 -13.48
N SER A 11 18.30 35.99 -12.40
CA SER A 11 19.10 35.81 -11.17
C SER A 11 18.54 34.70 -10.28
N GLU A 12 19.39 34.07 -9.48
CA GLU A 12 19.00 33.17 -8.38
C GLU A 12 19.12 33.94 -7.06
N ASP A 13 18.05 33.98 -6.27
CA ASP A 13 18.11 34.42 -4.88
C ASP A 13 17.73 33.26 -3.94
N ARG A 14 18.49 33.08 -2.86
CA ARG A 14 18.31 32.00 -1.89
C ARG A 14 17.89 32.58 -0.55
N LYS A 15 16.59 32.50 -0.27
CA LYS A 15 16.01 32.97 1.00
C LYS A 15 15.54 31.81 1.87
N ARG A 16 15.82 31.87 3.17
CA ARG A 16 15.23 30.97 4.17
C ARG A 16 13.83 31.47 4.51
N VAL A 17 12.82 30.65 4.28
CA VAL A 17 11.41 30.99 4.51
C VAL A 17 10.82 30.01 5.50
N LEU A 18 10.22 30.54 6.57
CA LEU A 18 9.48 29.73 7.53
C LEU A 18 8.23 29.18 6.84
N LEU A 19 8.05 27.85 6.83
CA LEU A 19 6.87 27.21 6.26
C LEU A 19 5.84 26.80 7.33
N GLY A 20 6.27 26.66 8.58
CA GLY A 20 5.42 26.28 9.71
C GLY A 20 6.22 25.63 10.83
N LYS A 21 5.51 25.24 11.89
CA LYS A 21 6.05 24.52 13.06
C LYS A 21 5.41 23.14 13.15
N ILE A 22 6.22 22.14 13.53
CA ILE A 22 5.80 20.75 13.70
C ILE A 22 6.01 20.37 15.17
N PRO A 23 5.04 19.74 15.85
CA PRO A 23 5.23 19.25 17.21
C PRO A 23 6.36 18.21 17.31
N VAL A 24 7.21 18.34 18.33
CA VAL A 24 8.30 17.41 18.62
C VAL A 24 7.89 16.48 19.76
N MET A 25 8.14 15.18 19.60
CA MET A 25 7.82 14.17 20.61
C MET A 25 8.78 14.26 21.79
N VAL A 26 8.25 14.16 23.01
CA VAL A 26 9.02 14.18 24.26
C VAL A 26 10.02 13.01 24.29
N LYS A 27 11.27 13.30 24.67
CA LYS A 27 12.44 12.39 24.64
C LYS A 27 12.82 11.80 23.28
N SER A 28 12.30 12.34 22.17
CA SER A 28 12.81 12.02 20.83
C SER A 28 14.19 12.65 20.57
N HIS A 29 14.89 12.21 19.52
CA HIS A 29 16.22 12.73 19.15
C HIS A 29 16.27 14.27 18.92
N LEU A 30 15.13 14.87 18.53
CA LEU A 30 15.00 16.32 18.35
C LEU A 30 14.63 17.07 19.64
N CYS A 31 14.21 16.35 20.68
CA CYS A 31 13.85 16.92 21.97
C CYS A 31 15.10 17.21 22.80
N TYR A 32 15.18 18.38 23.42
CA TYR A 32 16.33 18.77 24.26
C TYR A 32 16.55 17.81 25.44
N LEU A 33 15.47 17.26 26.02
CA LEU A 33 15.51 16.29 27.12
C LEU A 33 16.27 15.00 26.78
N SER A 34 16.35 14.63 25.50
CA SER A 34 17.10 13.43 25.07
C SER A 34 18.61 13.58 25.23
N ARG A 35 19.10 14.80 25.42
CA ARG A 35 20.53 15.14 25.53
C ARG A 35 20.99 15.38 26.97
N LEU A 36 20.06 15.44 27.91
CA LEU A 36 20.35 15.71 29.31
C LEU A 36 20.70 14.43 30.06
N THR A 37 21.65 14.54 30.97
CA THR A 37 21.98 13.49 31.94
C THR A 37 20.93 13.40 33.04
N HIS A 38 20.89 12.29 33.78
CA HIS A 38 19.97 12.14 34.92
C HIS A 38 20.10 13.26 35.96
N LYS A 39 21.31 13.77 36.20
CA LYS A 39 21.54 14.88 37.15
C LYS A 39 20.96 16.21 36.64
N GLU A 40 21.05 16.45 35.34
CA GLU A 40 20.50 17.66 34.71
C GLU A 40 18.96 17.59 34.67
N LEU A 41 18.38 16.44 34.33
CA LEU A 41 16.93 16.24 34.38
C LEU A 41 16.35 16.54 35.78
N LEU A 42 17.00 16.06 36.84
CA LEU A 42 16.58 16.35 38.21
C LEU A 42 16.68 17.85 38.55
N LYS A 43 17.67 18.56 38.03
CA LYS A 43 17.82 20.01 38.23
C LYS A 43 16.71 20.81 37.52
N GLU A 44 16.29 20.36 36.34
CA GLU A 44 15.17 20.93 35.59
C GLU A 44 13.80 20.56 36.20
N GLY A 45 13.77 19.67 37.20
CA GLY A 45 12.54 19.21 37.86
C GLY A 45 11.80 18.10 37.12
N ASP A 46 12.45 17.44 36.15
CA ASP A 46 11.88 16.36 35.36
C ASP A 46 12.00 14.99 36.04
N CYS A 47 11.04 14.10 35.73
CA CYS A 47 11.02 12.74 36.23
C CYS A 47 11.97 11.81 35.45
N LEU A 48 12.85 11.12 36.18
CA LEU A 48 13.75 10.11 35.60
C LEU A 48 12.99 8.91 35.00
N PHE A 49 11.82 8.58 35.55
CA PHE A 49 11.02 7.43 35.15
C PHE A 49 10.01 7.74 34.03
N ASP A 50 9.94 8.98 33.56
CA ASP A 50 9.14 9.28 32.38
C ASP A 50 9.73 8.57 31.15
N ALA A 51 8.93 7.81 30.42
CA ALA A 51 9.36 7.13 29.21
C ALA A 51 9.38 8.05 27.98
N GLY A 52 8.73 9.22 28.05
CA GLY A 52 8.50 10.07 26.88
C GLY A 52 7.53 9.42 25.89
N GLY A 53 7.67 9.70 24.59
CA GLY A 53 6.84 9.06 23.55
C GLY A 53 5.44 9.68 23.36
N TYR A 54 5.20 10.83 23.96
CA TYR A 54 3.97 11.62 23.81
C TYR A 54 4.30 13.04 23.32
N PHE A 55 3.25 13.82 23.05
CA PHE A 55 3.32 15.19 22.56
C PHE A 55 2.58 16.12 23.52
N ILE A 56 3.12 17.30 23.77
CA ILE A 56 2.46 18.33 24.58
C ILE A 56 1.83 19.34 23.63
N ILE A 57 0.50 19.38 23.57
CA ILE A 57 -0.27 20.26 22.67
C ILE A 57 -1.23 21.07 23.52
N LYS A 58 -1.07 22.40 23.53
CA LYS A 58 -1.88 23.34 24.34
C LYS A 58 -1.95 22.93 25.82
N GLY A 59 -0.81 22.51 26.39
CA GLY A 59 -0.72 22.07 27.78
C GLY A 59 -1.26 20.66 28.07
N HIS A 60 -1.75 19.93 27.06
CA HIS A 60 -2.24 18.56 27.24
C HIS A 60 -1.27 17.53 26.65
N GLU A 61 -1.05 16.46 27.39
CA GLU A 61 -0.30 15.29 26.93
C GLU A 61 -1.15 14.45 25.98
N LYS A 62 -0.62 14.19 24.79
CA LYS A 62 -1.29 13.51 23.68
C LYS A 62 -0.41 12.37 23.19
N VAL A 63 -1.00 11.19 23.02
CA VAL A 63 -0.30 9.99 22.54
C VAL A 63 -0.97 9.44 21.30
N PHE A 64 -0.16 8.92 20.37
CA PHE A 64 -0.67 8.20 19.21
C PHE A 64 -1.04 6.78 19.60
N ILE A 65 -2.23 6.34 19.21
CA ILE A 65 -2.62 4.93 19.23
C ILE A 65 -2.24 4.33 17.89
N ALA A 66 -1.43 3.27 17.92
CA ALA A 66 -1.01 2.57 16.72
C ALA A 66 -2.23 2.00 15.97
N GLN A 67 -2.22 2.06 14.63
CA GLN A 67 -3.36 1.65 13.81
C GLN A 67 -3.05 0.34 13.10
N GLU A 68 -3.84 -0.69 13.38
CA GLU A 68 -3.77 -1.98 12.69
C GLU A 68 -4.45 -1.82 11.32
N GLU A 69 -3.68 -1.97 10.26
CA GLU A 69 -4.08 -1.84 8.86
C GLU A 69 -3.77 -3.13 8.11
N ARG A 70 -4.41 -3.32 6.95
CA ARG A 70 -4.13 -4.45 6.09
C ARG A 70 -2.77 -4.29 5.39
N CYS A 71 -2.03 -5.38 5.27
CA CYS A 71 -0.81 -5.45 4.48
C CYS A 71 -1.10 -5.16 2.99
N THR A 72 -0.40 -4.17 2.45
CA THR A 72 -0.30 -3.90 1.01
C THR A 72 0.83 -4.75 0.40
N ASN A 73 1.05 -4.67 -0.91
CA ASN A 73 2.06 -5.47 -1.63
C ASN A 73 1.93 -6.99 -1.48
N ARG A 74 0.71 -7.48 -1.26
CA ARG A 74 0.44 -8.91 -1.24
C ARG A 74 -0.82 -9.18 -2.05
N ILE A 75 -0.79 -10.27 -2.81
CA ILE A 75 -1.99 -10.79 -3.46
C ILE A 75 -2.91 -11.32 -2.38
N TRP A 76 -4.16 -10.88 -2.44
CA TRP A 76 -5.19 -11.33 -1.54
C TRP A 76 -6.35 -11.92 -2.32
N VAL A 77 -6.64 -13.17 -2.05
CA VAL A 77 -7.75 -13.92 -2.58
C VAL A 77 -8.88 -13.93 -1.55
N ALA A 78 -10.09 -13.62 -2.02
CA ALA A 78 -11.31 -13.73 -1.24
C ALA A 78 -12.36 -14.48 -2.05
N SER A 79 -13.18 -15.30 -1.38
CA SER A 79 -14.34 -15.97 -1.96
C SER A 79 -15.64 -15.17 -1.81
N THR A 80 -15.74 -14.35 -0.75
CA THR A 80 -16.94 -13.56 -0.44
C THR A 80 -16.69 -12.05 -0.57
N PRO A 81 -17.60 -11.27 -1.19
CA PRO A 81 -18.87 -11.71 -1.79
C PRO A 81 -18.73 -12.40 -3.16
N LYS A 82 -17.56 -12.29 -3.80
CA LYS A 82 -17.24 -12.95 -5.07
C LYS A 82 -15.79 -13.42 -5.02
N TRP A 83 -15.48 -14.44 -5.81
CA TRP A 83 -14.12 -14.92 -6.03
C TRP A 83 -13.27 -13.85 -6.72
N MET A 84 -12.28 -13.33 -6.00
CA MET A 84 -11.39 -12.30 -6.51
C MET A 84 -10.00 -12.34 -5.89
N ALA A 85 -8.97 -12.13 -6.71
CA ALA A 85 -7.62 -11.82 -6.27
C ALA A 85 -7.38 -10.30 -6.39
N THR A 86 -6.87 -9.69 -5.34
CA THR A 86 -6.61 -8.24 -5.26
C THR A 86 -5.14 -8.00 -5.02
N TYR A 87 -4.54 -7.10 -5.78
CA TYR A 87 -3.24 -6.53 -5.50
C TYR A 87 -3.38 -5.02 -5.26
N THR A 88 -2.85 -4.57 -4.13
CA THR A 88 -2.77 -3.16 -3.78
C THR A 88 -1.31 -2.81 -3.57
N PRO A 89 -0.70 -1.99 -4.45
CA PRO A 89 0.66 -1.54 -4.26
C PRO A 89 0.79 -0.73 -2.96
N SER A 90 1.94 -0.83 -2.29
CA SER A 90 2.36 -0.01 -1.18
C SER A 90 2.36 1.44 -1.62
N ARG A 91 2.25 2.36 -0.67
CA ARG A 91 2.36 3.77 -0.98
C ARG A 91 3.84 4.15 -1.09
N CYS A 92 4.37 4.21 -2.30
CA CYS A 92 5.46 5.16 -2.56
C CYS A 92 4.80 6.49 -2.91
N GLY A 93 4.70 7.35 -1.91
CA GLY A 93 4.07 8.66 -2.03
C GLY A 93 2.56 8.66 -1.80
N PHE A 94 2.08 9.79 -1.29
CA PHE A 94 0.68 10.06 -1.02
C PHE A 94 -0.07 10.48 -2.31
N SER A 95 0.09 9.69 -3.37
CA SER A 95 -0.62 9.86 -4.65
C SER A 95 -2.11 9.58 -4.48
N SER A 96 -2.93 10.29 -5.26
CA SER A 96 -4.39 10.22 -5.19
C SER A 96 -4.99 9.00 -5.87
N TYR A 97 -4.23 8.32 -6.74
CA TYR A 97 -4.72 7.21 -7.54
C TYR A 97 -4.50 5.87 -6.83
N ARG A 98 -5.58 5.14 -6.57
CA ARG A 98 -5.49 3.75 -6.14
C ARG A 98 -5.23 2.90 -7.37
N ASN A 99 -3.97 2.53 -7.57
CA ASN A 99 -3.53 1.58 -8.59
C ASN A 99 -3.87 0.13 -8.21
N ASN A 100 -5.07 -0.08 -7.65
CA ASN A 100 -5.54 -1.41 -7.28
C ASN A 100 -5.85 -2.20 -8.55
N VAL A 101 -5.37 -3.42 -8.57
CA VAL A 101 -5.66 -4.39 -9.63
C VAL A 101 -6.48 -5.52 -9.02
N PHE A 102 -7.60 -5.84 -9.64
CA PHE A 102 -8.46 -6.93 -9.22
C PHE A 102 -8.60 -7.92 -10.36
N VAL A 103 -8.34 -9.20 -10.09
CA VAL A 103 -8.73 -10.29 -10.96
C VAL A 103 -9.98 -10.92 -10.36
N LYS A 104 -11.04 -11.06 -11.13
CA LYS A 104 -12.34 -11.55 -10.67
C LYS A 104 -12.75 -12.76 -11.50
N LEU A 105 -13.34 -13.74 -10.82
CA LEU A 105 -14.08 -14.81 -11.47
C LEU A 105 -15.57 -14.43 -11.43
N ILE A 106 -16.14 -14.17 -12.60
CA ILE A 106 -17.51 -13.68 -12.74
C ILE A 106 -18.31 -14.72 -13.50
N LYS A 107 -19.52 -15.03 -13.01
CA LYS A 107 -20.48 -15.83 -13.76
C LYS A 107 -21.18 -14.93 -14.78
N THR A 108 -21.12 -15.30 -16.05
CA THR A 108 -21.79 -14.58 -17.15
C THR A 108 -23.31 -14.69 -17.02
N SER A 109 -24.03 -13.74 -17.64
CA SER A 109 -25.50 -13.83 -17.72
C SER A 109 -25.92 -15.06 -18.51
N LYS A 110 -27.13 -15.56 -18.25
CA LYS A 110 -27.75 -16.62 -19.07
C LYS A 110 -28.03 -16.17 -20.51
N ASP A 111 -28.13 -14.87 -20.74
CA ASP A 111 -28.40 -14.28 -22.07
C ASP A 111 -27.12 -14.11 -22.92
N ASP A 112 -25.94 -14.44 -22.37
CA ASP A 112 -24.68 -14.35 -23.10
C ASP A 112 -24.60 -15.49 -24.13
N LYS A 113 -24.78 -15.16 -25.41
CA LYS A 113 -24.89 -16.13 -26.52
C LYS A 113 -23.77 -17.18 -26.57
N TYR A 114 -22.57 -16.84 -26.12
CA TYR A 114 -21.39 -17.72 -26.26
C TYR A 114 -20.94 -18.34 -24.94
N CYS A 115 -21.19 -17.66 -23.83
CA CYS A 115 -20.66 -18.04 -22.53
C CYS A 115 -21.74 -18.23 -21.45
N ALA A 116 -23.01 -18.37 -21.81
CA ALA A 116 -24.15 -18.42 -20.89
C ALA A 116 -23.90 -19.25 -19.61
N GLY A 117 -23.93 -18.57 -18.46
CA GLY A 117 -23.78 -19.20 -17.15
C GLY A 117 -22.41 -19.81 -16.83
N ARG A 118 -21.38 -19.57 -17.66
CA ARG A 118 -20.00 -19.99 -17.40
C ARG A 118 -19.25 -18.98 -16.54
N GLU A 119 -18.27 -19.45 -15.79
CA GLU A 119 -17.32 -18.62 -15.08
C GLU A 119 -16.25 -18.08 -16.05
N VAL A 120 -16.01 -16.77 -16.03
CA VAL A 120 -15.02 -16.09 -16.87
C VAL A 120 -14.14 -15.17 -16.03
N LEU A 121 -12.88 -15.03 -16.44
CA LEU A 121 -11.87 -14.22 -15.77
C LEU A 121 -11.81 -12.79 -16.31
N THR A 122 -11.88 -11.80 -15.43
CA THR A 122 -11.74 -10.38 -15.79
C THR A 122 -10.74 -9.66 -14.90
N VAL A 123 -10.07 -8.65 -15.46
CA VAL A 123 -9.20 -7.71 -14.76
C VAL A 123 -9.91 -6.38 -14.63
N ASN A 124 -9.95 -5.86 -13.41
CA ASN A 124 -10.32 -4.48 -13.14
C ASN A 124 -9.11 -3.70 -12.70
N PHE A 125 -8.78 -2.64 -13.44
CA PHE A 125 -7.80 -1.63 -13.05
C PHE A 125 -8.32 -0.28 -13.54
N LEU A 126 -7.99 0.82 -12.84
CA LEU A 126 -8.44 2.17 -13.23
C LEU A 126 -9.97 2.32 -13.49
N SER A 127 -10.79 1.51 -12.82
CA SER A 127 -12.26 1.47 -12.97
C SER A 127 -12.79 0.88 -14.28
N ILE A 128 -11.93 0.41 -15.20
CA ILE A 128 -12.37 -0.42 -16.32
C ILE A 128 -12.40 -1.90 -15.91
N THR A 129 -13.18 -2.69 -16.64
CA THR A 129 -13.22 -4.16 -16.54
C THR A 129 -12.90 -4.71 -17.92
N VAL A 130 -11.91 -5.58 -18.02
CA VAL A 130 -11.39 -6.13 -19.29
C VAL A 130 -11.22 -7.64 -19.11
N PRO A 131 -11.60 -8.50 -20.07
CA PRO A 131 -11.28 -9.93 -20.00
C PRO A 131 -9.79 -10.17 -19.78
N VAL A 132 -9.43 -11.15 -18.93
CA VAL A 132 -8.03 -11.44 -18.59
C VAL A 132 -7.19 -11.73 -19.84
N VAL A 133 -7.74 -12.45 -20.81
CA VAL A 133 -7.08 -12.81 -22.07
C VAL A 133 -6.64 -11.55 -22.84
N LEU A 134 -7.52 -10.56 -22.99
CA LEU A 134 -7.17 -9.29 -23.64
C LEU A 134 -6.02 -8.58 -22.91
N MET A 135 -5.98 -8.66 -21.58
CA MET A 135 -4.89 -8.04 -20.81
C MET A 135 -3.53 -8.69 -21.04
N PHE A 136 -3.47 -10.00 -21.25
CA PHE A 136 -2.22 -10.68 -21.62
C PHE A 136 -1.72 -10.24 -23.00
N TYR A 137 -2.61 -10.16 -23.99
CA TYR A 137 -2.26 -9.65 -25.32
C TYR A 137 -1.88 -8.16 -25.29
N ALA A 138 -2.52 -7.34 -24.44
CA ALA A 138 -2.13 -5.95 -24.22
C ALA A 138 -0.69 -5.80 -23.68
N LEU A 139 -0.25 -6.77 -22.88
CA LEU A 139 1.10 -6.88 -22.32
C LEU A 139 2.11 -7.53 -23.29
N GLY A 140 1.67 -7.95 -24.47
CA GLY A 140 2.54 -8.50 -25.51
C GLY A 140 2.79 -10.00 -25.43
N VAL A 141 1.90 -10.77 -24.78
CA VAL A 141 1.88 -12.24 -24.92
C VAL A 141 1.38 -12.60 -26.31
N GLU A 142 2.04 -13.54 -26.98
CA GLU A 142 1.79 -13.83 -28.40
C GLU A 142 0.80 -14.99 -28.60
N SER A 143 0.75 -15.94 -27.66
CA SER A 143 -0.06 -17.16 -27.80
C SER A 143 -0.88 -17.49 -26.56
N ASP A 144 -2.01 -18.16 -26.77
CA ASP A 144 -2.85 -18.69 -25.69
C ASP A 144 -2.09 -19.70 -24.83
N PHE A 145 -1.17 -20.48 -25.45
CA PHE A 145 -0.30 -21.42 -24.76
C PHE A 145 0.66 -20.70 -23.81
N GLU A 146 1.36 -19.65 -24.27
CA GLU A 146 2.26 -18.86 -23.44
C GLU A 146 1.52 -18.22 -22.26
N MET A 147 0.31 -17.71 -22.48
CA MET A 147 -0.55 -17.20 -21.40
C MET A 147 -0.83 -18.28 -20.35
N MET A 148 -1.28 -19.46 -20.76
CA MET A 148 -1.57 -20.59 -19.86
C MET A 148 -0.32 -21.02 -19.07
N GLU A 149 0.83 -21.01 -19.73
CA GLU A 149 2.12 -21.34 -19.12
C GLU A 149 2.55 -20.30 -18.08
N MET A 150 2.40 -19.00 -18.37
CA MET A 150 2.68 -17.92 -17.44
C MET A 150 1.79 -17.97 -16.18
N ILE A 151 0.54 -18.40 -16.34
CA ILE A 151 -0.37 -18.65 -15.21
C ILE A 151 0.14 -19.86 -14.41
N GLY A 152 0.73 -20.85 -15.08
CA GLY A 152 1.23 -22.08 -14.45
C GLY A 152 0.16 -23.15 -14.38
N SER A 153 -0.68 -23.25 -15.42
CA SER A 153 -1.60 -24.38 -15.60
C SER A 153 -0.82 -25.59 -16.10
N PRO A 154 -0.87 -26.74 -15.41
CA PRO A 154 -0.47 -28.00 -16.03
C PRO A 154 -1.35 -28.23 -17.26
N LEU A 155 -0.78 -28.68 -18.38
CA LEU A 155 -1.56 -29.02 -19.58
C LEU A 155 -2.65 -30.07 -19.28
N ASP A 156 -2.41 -30.92 -18.28
CA ASP A 156 -3.30 -32.00 -17.85
C ASP A 156 -4.43 -31.54 -16.92
N ASP A 157 -4.50 -30.26 -16.55
CA ASP A 157 -5.49 -29.75 -15.60
C ASP A 157 -6.83 -29.40 -16.27
N SER A 158 -7.68 -30.40 -16.42
CA SER A 158 -8.98 -30.26 -17.09
C SER A 158 -9.91 -29.22 -16.45
N GLU A 159 -9.83 -28.99 -15.13
CA GLU A 159 -10.68 -28.02 -14.44
C GLU A 159 -10.25 -26.59 -14.75
N MET A 160 -8.95 -26.32 -14.68
CA MET A 160 -8.41 -24.99 -14.98
C MET A 160 -8.54 -24.67 -16.48
N ASN A 161 -8.29 -25.66 -17.35
CA ASN A 161 -8.44 -25.53 -18.79
C ASN A 161 -9.87 -25.12 -19.19
N LYS A 162 -10.91 -25.70 -18.58
CA LYS A 162 -12.32 -25.30 -18.81
C LYS A 162 -12.56 -23.80 -18.56
N LEU A 163 -11.97 -23.25 -17.49
CA LEU A 163 -12.09 -21.83 -17.13
C LEU A 163 -11.30 -20.91 -18.07
N PHE A 164 -10.19 -21.39 -18.65
CA PHE A 164 -9.49 -20.66 -19.70
C PHE A 164 -10.27 -20.66 -21.00
N TYR A 165 -10.79 -21.81 -21.43
CA TYR A 165 -11.61 -21.88 -22.65
C TYR A 165 -12.82 -20.95 -22.58
N SER A 166 -13.54 -20.91 -21.45
CA SER A 166 -14.65 -19.96 -21.27
C SER A 166 -14.18 -18.51 -21.35
N SER A 167 -13.02 -18.19 -20.79
CA SER A 167 -12.45 -16.84 -20.80
C SER A 167 -11.95 -16.41 -22.19
N ILE A 168 -11.40 -17.35 -22.98
CA ILE A 168 -10.95 -17.12 -24.37
C ILE A 168 -12.17 -16.85 -25.26
N HIS A 169 -13.20 -17.70 -25.19
CA HIS A 169 -14.44 -17.47 -25.95
C HIS A 169 -15.10 -16.13 -25.59
N LYS A 170 -15.01 -15.71 -24.32
CA LYS A 170 -15.50 -14.41 -23.91
C LYS A 170 -14.71 -13.26 -24.56
N ALA A 171 -13.39 -13.38 -24.62
CA ALA A 171 -12.53 -12.38 -25.27
C ALA A 171 -12.80 -12.30 -26.78
N GLU A 172 -12.94 -13.44 -27.46
CA GLU A 172 -13.27 -13.53 -28.89
C GLU A 172 -14.65 -12.92 -29.21
N ALA A 173 -15.63 -13.13 -28.33
CA ALA A 173 -16.95 -12.53 -28.47
C ALA A 173 -16.95 -11.00 -28.29
N GLU A 174 -16.03 -10.45 -27.50
CA GLU A 174 -15.90 -9.00 -27.29
C GLU A 174 -15.01 -8.31 -28.34
N LEU A 175 -13.99 -8.99 -28.86
CA LEU A 175 -13.06 -8.47 -29.86
C LEU A 175 -12.61 -9.59 -30.81
N LYS A 176 -12.98 -9.51 -32.09
CA LYS A 176 -12.70 -10.56 -33.09
C LYS A 176 -11.20 -10.82 -33.29
N ASN A 177 -10.38 -9.79 -33.53
CA ASN A 177 -8.92 -9.98 -33.68
C ASN A 177 -8.16 -9.59 -32.40
N PHE A 178 -8.62 -10.10 -31.26
CA PHE A 178 -7.99 -9.83 -29.97
C PHE A 178 -6.52 -10.27 -29.83
N ARG A 179 -6.01 -11.07 -30.78
CA ARG A 179 -4.60 -11.46 -30.84
C ARG A 179 -3.69 -10.34 -31.33
N SER A 180 -4.26 -9.29 -31.94
CA SER A 180 -3.54 -8.08 -32.32
C SER A 180 -3.41 -7.13 -31.13
N LYS A 181 -2.17 -6.85 -30.70
CA LYS A 181 -1.89 -5.91 -29.61
C LYS A 181 -2.49 -4.53 -29.85
N ASN A 182 -2.46 -4.05 -31.10
CA ASN A 182 -2.97 -2.72 -31.46
C ASN A 182 -4.50 -2.64 -31.30
N GLU A 183 -5.23 -3.65 -31.77
CA GLU A 183 -6.70 -3.69 -31.61
C GLU A 183 -7.10 -3.79 -30.14
N VAL A 184 -6.35 -4.56 -29.34
CA VAL A 184 -6.58 -4.64 -27.90
C VAL A 184 -6.33 -3.29 -27.21
N TRP A 185 -5.29 -2.56 -27.62
CA TRP A 185 -5.02 -1.22 -27.10
C TRP A 185 -6.11 -0.23 -27.48
N GLU A 186 -6.65 -0.30 -28.70
CA GLU A 186 -7.81 0.50 -29.11
C GLU A 186 -9.05 0.19 -28.28
N TYR A 187 -9.35 -1.10 -28.06
CA TYR A 187 -10.42 -1.54 -27.17
C TYR A 187 -10.25 -0.95 -25.75
N ILE A 188 -9.06 -1.06 -25.15
CA ILE A 188 -8.80 -0.51 -23.81
C ILE A 188 -8.97 1.02 -23.79
N ASN A 189 -8.49 1.72 -24.83
CA ASN A 189 -8.65 3.17 -24.97
C ASN A 189 -10.14 3.58 -25.02
N GLU A 190 -10.98 2.85 -25.75
CA GLU A 190 -12.42 3.12 -25.77
C GLU A 190 -13.05 2.95 -24.39
N HIS A 191 -12.66 1.90 -23.66
CA HIS A 191 -13.13 1.68 -22.29
C HIS A 191 -12.68 2.78 -21.33
N PHE A 192 -11.47 3.33 -21.49
CA PHE A 192 -11.01 4.51 -20.75
C PHE A 192 -11.83 5.75 -21.05
N LYS A 193 -12.23 5.98 -22.32
CA LYS A 193 -13.08 7.12 -22.71
C LYS A 193 -14.49 7.02 -22.13
N LYS A 194 -15.05 5.79 -22.04
CA LYS A 194 -16.39 5.52 -21.49
C LYS A 194 -16.46 5.64 -19.96
N CYS A 195 -15.33 5.78 -19.26
CA CYS A 195 -15.31 5.93 -17.81
C CYS A 195 -15.90 7.27 -17.35
N LYS A 196 -16.53 7.28 -16.16
CA LYS A 196 -17.07 8.50 -15.51
C LYS A 196 -16.01 9.61 -15.36
N PHE A 197 -14.75 9.23 -15.20
CA PHE A 197 -13.60 10.12 -15.23
C PHE A 197 -12.65 9.63 -16.32
N PRO A 198 -12.76 10.18 -17.55
CA PRO A 198 -11.97 9.73 -18.68
C PRO A 198 -10.48 9.85 -18.40
N ILE A 199 -9.73 8.83 -18.80
CA ILE A 199 -8.29 8.80 -18.65
C ILE A 199 -7.70 9.29 -19.97
N ASN A 200 -7.19 10.52 -19.97
CA ASN A 200 -6.64 11.16 -21.17
C ASN A 200 -5.18 10.73 -21.46
N LYS A 201 -4.68 9.72 -20.77
CA LYS A 201 -3.35 9.14 -20.99
C LYS A 201 -3.47 7.99 -21.99
N GLY A 202 -2.46 7.81 -22.84
CA GLY A 202 -2.42 6.64 -23.73
C GLY A 202 -2.35 5.33 -22.94
N VAL A 203 -2.87 4.22 -23.51
CA VAL A 203 -2.83 2.89 -22.88
C VAL A 203 -1.42 2.53 -22.40
N GLU A 204 -0.41 2.84 -23.19
CA GLU A 204 0.99 2.55 -22.86
C GLU A 204 1.40 3.17 -21.53
N GLU A 205 1.13 4.47 -21.36
CA GLU A 205 1.43 5.19 -20.12
C GLU A 205 0.57 4.65 -18.97
N ALA A 206 -0.70 4.32 -19.23
CA ALA A 206 -1.60 3.78 -18.23
C ALA A 206 -1.12 2.41 -17.71
N LEU A 207 -0.73 1.50 -18.61
CA LEU A 207 -0.17 0.19 -18.24
C LEU A 207 1.18 0.35 -17.54
N LYS A 208 2.06 1.25 -17.97
CA LYS A 208 3.35 1.51 -17.31
C LYS A 208 3.17 2.04 -15.89
N THR A 209 2.33 3.06 -15.71
CA THR A 209 2.22 3.83 -14.45
C THR A 209 1.21 3.30 -13.45
N HIS A 210 0.18 2.58 -13.90
CA HIS A 210 -0.94 2.18 -13.04
C HIS A 210 -1.12 0.66 -12.89
N LEU A 211 -0.83 -0.14 -13.91
CA LEU A 211 -0.86 -1.60 -13.79
C LEU A 211 0.46 -2.07 -13.17
N PHE A 212 0.42 -2.52 -11.90
CA PHE A 212 1.60 -2.95 -11.13
C PHE A 212 2.75 -1.92 -11.19
N PRO A 213 2.61 -0.76 -10.53
CA PRO A 213 3.49 0.40 -10.73
C PRO A 213 4.98 0.17 -10.40
N TYR A 214 5.28 -0.81 -9.55
CA TYR A 214 6.66 -1.15 -9.19
C TYR A 214 7.33 -2.13 -10.15
N ILE A 215 6.54 -2.79 -10.99
CA ILE A 215 7.04 -3.69 -12.02
C ILE A 215 7.22 -2.86 -13.28
N VAL A 216 8.40 -2.89 -13.89
CA VAL A 216 8.69 -2.06 -15.06
C VAL A 216 8.36 -2.80 -16.36
N GLY A 217 8.80 -4.05 -16.51
CA GLY A 217 8.69 -4.81 -17.76
C GLY A 217 7.29 -5.36 -18.04
N TYR A 218 6.85 -5.33 -19.30
CA TYR A 218 5.55 -5.89 -19.69
C TYR A 218 5.46 -7.41 -19.47
N LYS A 219 6.52 -8.14 -19.81
CA LYS A 219 6.62 -9.60 -19.55
C LYS A 219 6.50 -9.90 -18.05
N GLN A 220 7.19 -9.13 -17.20
CA GLN A 220 7.10 -9.25 -15.75
C GLN A 220 5.68 -8.96 -15.23
N LYS A 221 5.00 -7.95 -15.80
CA LYS A 221 3.60 -7.65 -15.48
C LYS A 221 2.66 -8.78 -15.90
N ALA A 222 2.88 -9.39 -17.07
CA ALA A 222 2.10 -10.53 -17.55
C ALA A 222 2.30 -11.74 -16.64
N MET A 223 3.55 -12.03 -16.27
CA MET A 223 3.89 -13.06 -15.30
C MET A 223 3.26 -12.84 -13.92
N PHE A 224 3.28 -11.61 -13.40
CA PHE A 224 2.65 -11.27 -12.13
C PHE A 224 1.12 -11.37 -12.20
N LEU A 225 0.51 -10.94 -13.32
CA LEU A 225 -0.91 -11.15 -13.59
C LEU A 225 -1.24 -12.64 -13.63
N GLY A 226 -0.42 -13.45 -14.29
CA GLY A 226 -0.56 -14.90 -14.34
C GLY A 226 -0.51 -15.53 -12.95
N TYR A 227 0.42 -15.08 -12.10
CA TYR A 227 0.46 -15.52 -10.71
C TYR A 227 -0.78 -15.11 -9.91
N MET A 228 -1.34 -13.91 -10.12
CA MET A 228 -2.60 -13.49 -9.52
C MET A 228 -3.77 -14.39 -9.95
N VAL A 229 -3.86 -14.71 -11.24
CA VAL A 229 -4.88 -15.60 -11.79
C VAL A 229 -4.74 -17.00 -11.20
N ASN A 230 -3.53 -17.54 -11.13
CA ASN A 230 -3.28 -18.85 -10.53
C ASN A 230 -3.66 -18.90 -9.04
N CYS A 231 -3.30 -17.87 -8.26
CA CYS A 231 -3.72 -17.78 -6.86
C CYS A 231 -5.26 -17.82 -6.72
N LEU A 232 -5.98 -17.12 -7.60
CA LEU A 232 -7.43 -17.12 -7.63
C LEU A 232 -7.99 -18.51 -7.98
N LEU A 233 -7.55 -19.08 -9.10
CA LEU A 233 -8.06 -20.37 -9.60
C LEU A 233 -7.72 -21.52 -8.67
N SER A 234 -6.48 -21.60 -8.18
CA SER A 234 -6.08 -22.59 -7.18
C SER A 234 -6.92 -22.51 -5.91
N SER A 235 -7.34 -21.30 -5.51
CA SER A 235 -8.21 -21.15 -4.34
C SER A 235 -9.67 -21.51 -4.64
N TYR A 236 -10.16 -21.16 -5.84
CA TYR A 236 -11.49 -21.51 -6.32
C TYR A 236 -11.69 -23.02 -6.42
N LEU A 237 -10.67 -23.74 -6.90
CA LEU A 237 -10.64 -25.21 -7.02
C LEU A 237 -10.31 -25.92 -5.68
N GLY A 238 -10.21 -25.19 -4.56
CA GLY A 238 -9.95 -25.78 -3.23
C GLY A 238 -8.53 -26.26 -2.97
N ARG A 239 -7.58 -26.01 -3.89
CA ARG A 239 -6.17 -26.42 -3.78
C ARG A 239 -5.35 -25.48 -2.88
N ARG A 240 -5.81 -24.23 -2.74
CA ARG A 240 -5.22 -23.19 -1.90
C ARG A 240 -6.28 -22.60 -0.96
N ARG A 241 -5.89 -22.27 0.26
CA ARG A 241 -6.75 -21.54 1.20
C ARG A 241 -6.78 -20.04 0.86
N VAL A 242 -7.96 -19.43 0.99
CA VAL A 242 -8.11 -17.97 0.93
C VAL A 242 -7.41 -17.29 2.10
N GLU A 243 -7.00 -16.04 1.90
CA GLU A 243 -6.29 -15.28 2.92
C GLU A 243 -7.18 -14.97 4.13
N ASN A 244 -6.68 -15.30 5.33
CA ASN A 244 -7.34 -14.96 6.58
C ASN A 244 -7.13 -13.47 6.89
N ARG A 245 -8.24 -12.72 7.03
CA ARG A 245 -8.19 -11.30 7.35
C ARG A 245 -7.56 -10.99 8.68
N ASP A 246 -7.70 -11.89 9.65
CA ASP A 246 -7.33 -11.62 11.02
C ASP A 246 -5.92 -12.07 11.40
N ASP A 247 -5.25 -12.79 10.49
CA ASP A 247 -3.85 -13.20 10.61
C ASP A 247 -2.90 -12.00 10.45
N TYR A 248 -1.96 -11.86 11.39
CA TYR A 248 -0.94 -10.82 11.39
C TYR A 248 0.02 -10.88 10.20
N ILE A 249 0.15 -12.01 9.50
CA ILE A 249 0.89 -12.06 8.23
C ILE A 249 0.32 -11.07 7.20
N ASN A 250 -1.00 -10.86 7.26
CA ASN A 250 -1.76 -10.01 6.35
C ASN A 250 -2.07 -8.62 6.93
N LYS A 251 -1.48 -8.26 8.07
CA LYS A 251 -1.67 -6.97 8.75
C LYS A 251 -0.34 -6.24 8.93
N ARG A 252 -0.42 -4.92 9.08
CA ARG A 252 0.69 -4.03 9.43
C ARG A 252 0.19 -3.04 10.47
N VAL A 253 1.12 -2.46 11.22
CA VAL A 253 0.81 -1.49 12.28
C VAL A 253 1.41 -0.15 11.88
N GLU A 254 0.57 0.85 11.62
CA GLU A 254 1.01 2.24 11.42
C GLU A 254 1.27 2.87 12.79
N LEU A 255 2.50 3.36 13.01
CA LEU A 255 2.91 4.04 14.25
C LEU A 255 2.80 5.56 14.10
N ALA A 256 3.22 6.29 15.15
CA ALA A 256 3.18 7.76 15.17
C ALA A 256 3.86 8.40 13.95
N GLY A 257 4.95 7.82 13.44
CA GLY A 257 5.68 8.32 12.28
C GLY A 257 4.86 8.33 11.00
N GLU A 258 4.26 7.18 10.64
CA GLU A 258 3.43 7.05 9.44
C GLU A 258 2.16 7.90 9.55
N LEU A 259 1.56 7.94 10.74
CA LEU A 259 0.32 8.68 11.02
C LEU A 259 0.54 10.21 10.94
N LEU A 260 1.62 10.71 11.57
CA LEU A 260 1.99 12.12 11.52
C LEU A 260 2.45 12.52 10.11
N GLY A 261 3.28 11.70 9.45
CA GLY A 261 3.72 11.93 8.08
C GLY A 261 2.56 12.06 7.10
N ARG A 262 1.52 11.25 7.27
CA ARG A 262 0.29 11.36 6.46
C ARG A 262 -0.45 12.68 6.65
N GLU A 263 -0.61 13.12 7.89
CA GLU A 263 -1.29 14.40 8.14
C GLU A 263 -0.45 15.57 7.64
N LEU A 264 0.87 15.54 7.89
CA LEU A 264 1.80 16.56 7.42
C LEU A 264 1.74 16.69 5.89
N TYR A 265 1.79 15.57 5.17
CA TYR A 265 1.67 15.60 3.71
C TYR A 265 0.36 16.24 3.26
N ALA A 266 -0.77 15.92 3.91
CA ALA A 266 -2.05 16.53 3.58
C ALA A 266 -2.03 18.06 3.78
N LYS A 267 -1.39 18.55 4.85
CA LYS A 267 -1.22 20.00 5.08
C LYS A 267 -0.28 20.63 4.07
N VAL A 268 0.85 19.99 3.74
CA VAL A 268 1.81 20.47 2.74
C VAL A 268 1.16 20.55 1.36
N ARG A 269 0.34 19.56 0.98
CA ARG A 269 -0.43 19.60 -0.27
C ARG A 269 -1.42 20.75 -0.29
N HIS A 270 -2.12 20.99 0.82
CA HIS A 270 -3.03 22.13 0.94
C HIS A 270 -2.28 23.47 0.86
N PHE A 271 -1.14 23.58 1.57
CA PHE A 271 -0.24 24.72 1.52
C PHE A 271 0.21 25.01 0.08
N ARG A 272 0.72 24.00 -0.64
CA ARG A 272 1.12 24.13 -2.05
C ARG A 272 -0.03 24.60 -2.94
N SER A 273 -1.24 24.08 -2.73
CA SER A 273 -2.41 24.50 -3.50
C SER A 273 -2.80 25.96 -3.22
N ARG A 274 -2.75 26.40 -1.96
CA ARG A 274 -3.02 27.79 -1.57
C ARG A 274 -1.97 28.75 -2.10
N LEU A 275 -0.70 28.38 -1.98
CA LEU A 275 0.44 29.14 -2.51
C LEU A 275 0.32 29.30 -4.03
N GLY A 276 0.06 28.22 -4.77
CA GLY A 276 -0.13 28.29 -6.23
C GLY A 276 -1.32 29.17 -6.64
N LYS A 277 -2.44 29.12 -5.92
CA LYS A 277 -3.59 30.02 -6.15
C LYS A 277 -3.26 31.48 -5.84
N GLY A 278 -2.45 31.75 -4.82
CA GLY A 278 -2.00 33.10 -4.47
C GLY A 278 -1.12 33.69 -5.57
N ILE A 279 -0.13 32.94 -6.01
CA ILE A 279 0.78 33.32 -7.12
C ILE A 279 -0.01 33.57 -8.41
N GLN A 280 -0.92 32.67 -8.78
CA GLN A 280 -1.72 32.82 -10.00
C GLN A 280 -2.58 34.08 -9.98
N ARG A 281 -3.19 34.41 -8.83
CA ARG A 281 -3.98 35.64 -8.68
C ARG A 281 -3.12 36.89 -8.84
N GLU A 282 -1.96 36.92 -8.19
CA GLU A 282 -1.06 38.08 -8.29
C GLU A 282 -0.58 38.31 -9.73
N LEU A 283 -0.16 37.23 -10.40
CA LEU A 283 0.26 37.28 -11.81
C LEU A 283 -0.85 37.78 -12.73
N SER A 284 -2.09 37.34 -12.49
CA SER A 284 -3.24 37.76 -13.29
C SER A 284 -3.64 39.21 -13.08
N VAL A 285 -3.43 39.78 -11.89
CA VAL A 285 -3.85 41.17 -11.56
C VAL A 285 -2.74 42.18 -11.80
N HIS A 286 -1.53 41.89 -11.33
CA HIS A 286 -0.44 42.87 -11.26
C HIS A 286 0.69 42.59 -12.26
N GLY A 287 0.72 41.42 -12.90
CA GLY A 287 1.76 41.03 -13.87
C GLY A 287 3.14 40.74 -13.28
N ASN A 288 3.40 41.14 -12.03
CA ASN A 288 4.68 40.96 -11.33
C ASN A 288 4.54 40.08 -10.08
N LEU A 289 5.57 39.28 -9.80
CA LEU A 289 5.65 38.45 -8.59
C LEU A 289 6.27 39.21 -7.44
N LYS A 290 5.75 38.98 -6.24
CA LYS A 290 6.38 39.40 -4.99
C LYS A 290 7.25 38.28 -4.41
N SER A 291 7.94 38.56 -3.31
CA SER A 291 8.73 37.55 -2.60
C SER A 291 7.86 36.39 -2.09
N ILE A 292 8.42 35.19 -2.10
CA ILE A 292 7.69 33.94 -1.85
C ILE A 292 7.11 33.86 -0.42
N ASP A 293 7.71 34.55 0.55
CA ASP A 293 7.25 34.61 1.94
C ASP A 293 5.85 35.22 2.09
N ILE A 294 5.47 36.13 1.20
CA ILE A 294 4.13 36.74 1.22
C ILE A 294 3.05 35.70 0.89
N TYR A 295 3.36 34.72 0.05
CA TYR A 295 2.43 33.66 -0.33
C TYR A 295 2.50 32.45 0.61
N ALA A 296 3.55 32.35 1.43
CA ALA A 296 3.80 31.23 2.33
C ALA A 296 3.02 31.37 3.65
N ASP A 297 1.76 30.95 3.64
CA ASP A 297 0.92 30.93 4.85
C ASP A 297 1.33 29.80 5.81
N THR A 298 2.14 30.15 6.81
CA THR A 298 2.66 29.24 7.84
C THR A 298 1.60 28.65 8.76
N SER A 299 0.43 29.29 8.83
CA SER A 299 -0.68 28.85 9.68
C SER A 299 -1.28 27.54 9.19
N ILE A 300 -1.22 27.27 7.87
CA ILE A 300 -1.78 26.07 7.26
C ILE A 300 -1.17 24.79 7.84
N ILE A 301 0.16 24.78 8.02
CA ILE A 301 0.87 23.64 8.57
C ILE A 301 0.74 23.65 10.09
N THR A 302 1.10 24.76 10.74
CA THR A 302 1.17 24.86 12.21
C THR A 302 -0.20 24.66 12.86
N ASN A 303 -1.17 25.52 12.54
CA ASN A 303 -2.51 25.44 13.11
C ASN A 303 -3.25 24.21 12.58
N GLY A 304 -2.96 23.79 11.35
CA GLY A 304 -3.50 22.57 10.76
C GLY A 304 -3.14 21.32 11.57
N LEU A 305 -1.88 21.18 11.99
CA LEU A 305 -1.43 20.07 12.84
C LEU A 305 -1.98 20.20 14.26
N VAL A 306 -1.84 21.37 14.90
CA VAL A 306 -2.37 21.61 16.26
C VAL A 306 -3.87 21.30 16.34
N SER A 307 -4.63 21.68 15.32
CA SER A 307 -6.06 21.36 15.19
C SER A 307 -6.30 19.86 15.08
N SER A 308 -5.52 19.12 14.29
CA SER A 308 -5.63 17.65 14.19
C SER A 308 -5.33 16.94 15.51
N PHE A 309 -4.33 17.40 16.28
CA PHE A 309 -4.05 16.90 17.63
C PHE A 309 -5.17 17.23 18.63
N SER A 310 -5.78 18.41 18.52
CA SER A 310 -6.81 18.88 19.46
C SER A 310 -8.17 18.23 19.19
N THR A 311 -8.61 18.21 17.92
CA THR A 311 -9.92 17.70 17.50
C THR A 311 -9.94 16.18 17.31
N GLY A 312 -8.77 15.55 17.18
CA GLY A 312 -8.66 14.14 16.87
C GLY A 312 -9.06 13.80 15.43
N ASN A 313 -9.20 14.79 14.52
CA ASN A 313 -9.51 14.57 13.11
C ASN A 313 -8.24 14.45 12.26
N TRP A 314 -7.98 13.23 11.80
CA TRP A 314 -6.81 12.87 11.01
C TRP A 314 -7.21 12.43 9.60
N THR A 315 -6.31 12.60 8.64
CA THR A 315 -6.53 12.22 7.25
C THR A 315 -6.63 10.70 7.14
N HIS A 316 -7.69 10.21 6.49
CA HIS A 316 -7.90 8.77 6.32
C HIS A 316 -6.86 8.21 5.33
N PRO A 317 -6.29 7.01 5.59
CA PRO A 317 -5.26 6.41 4.73
C PRO A 317 -5.68 6.33 3.26
N PHE A 318 -6.86 5.78 3.02
CA PHE A 318 -7.33 5.48 1.66
C PHE A 318 -8.33 6.50 1.07
N LYS A 319 -9.02 7.31 1.89
CA LYS A 319 -10.12 8.19 1.45
C LYS A 319 -9.74 9.64 1.75
N PHE A 320 -9.15 10.36 0.78
CA PHE A 320 -8.55 11.68 1.01
C PHE A 320 -9.51 12.71 1.64
N ASN A 321 -10.78 12.68 1.25
CA ASN A 321 -11.81 13.61 1.76
C ASN A 321 -12.48 13.12 3.06
N THR A 322 -12.05 11.99 3.62
CA THR A 322 -12.60 11.42 4.84
C THR A 322 -11.62 11.62 5.98
N LYS A 323 -12.16 11.95 7.16
CA LYS A 323 -11.39 12.05 8.40
C LYS A 323 -11.57 10.79 9.24
N CYS A 324 -10.56 10.52 10.06
CA CYS A 324 -10.52 9.41 11.01
C CYS A 324 -10.32 9.98 12.41
N THR A 325 -11.01 9.38 13.38
CA THR A 325 -10.93 9.74 14.79
C THR A 325 -10.22 8.64 15.60
N GLY A 326 -9.83 8.98 16.83
CA GLY A 326 -9.21 8.02 17.76
C GLY A 326 -7.80 7.56 17.39
N ILE A 327 -7.09 8.36 16.58
CA ILE A 327 -5.67 8.17 16.26
C ILE A 327 -4.78 8.76 17.35
N VAL A 328 -5.15 9.93 17.87
CA VAL A 328 -4.49 10.59 18.99
C VAL A 328 -5.48 10.71 20.13
N VAL A 329 -5.04 10.39 21.33
CA VAL A 329 -5.83 10.49 22.56
C VAL A 329 -5.05 11.25 23.63
N SER A 330 -5.73 11.76 24.64
CA SER A 330 -5.06 12.28 25.84
C SER A 330 -4.41 11.12 26.59
N LEU A 331 -3.15 11.30 26.98
CA LEU A 331 -2.44 10.32 27.79
C LEU A 331 -3.07 10.24 29.18
N LYS A 332 -3.27 9.03 29.69
CA LYS A 332 -3.77 8.81 31.06
C LYS A 332 -2.61 8.41 31.95
N SER A 333 -2.22 9.33 32.84
CA SER A 333 -1.05 9.21 33.71
C SER A 333 -1.44 8.94 35.17
N THR A 334 -2.37 8.01 35.40
CA THR A 334 -2.83 7.61 36.74
C THR A 334 -1.77 6.85 37.53
N ASN A 335 -1.02 5.97 36.86
CA ASN A 335 0.13 5.25 37.37
C ASN A 335 1.06 4.87 36.20
N PRO A 336 2.35 4.58 36.46
CA PRO A 336 3.33 4.32 35.40
C PRO A 336 2.96 3.17 34.46
N VAL A 337 2.33 2.11 34.99
CA VAL A 337 1.92 0.93 34.20
C VAL A 337 0.79 1.30 33.23
N GLN A 338 -0.18 2.09 33.69
CA GLN A 338 -1.25 2.58 32.82
C GLN A 338 -0.70 3.48 31.71
N THR A 339 0.24 4.37 32.03
CA THR A 339 0.89 5.22 31.03
C THR A 339 1.57 4.38 29.94
N LEU A 340 2.37 3.37 30.35
CA LEU A 340 3.03 2.45 29.42
C LEU A 340 2.01 1.65 28.58
N SER A 341 0.93 1.18 29.19
CA SER A 341 -0.13 0.47 28.46
C SER A 341 -0.82 1.37 27.43
N GLU A 342 -1.08 2.64 27.76
CA GLU A 342 -1.67 3.59 26.80
C GLU A 342 -0.74 3.82 25.60
N MET A 343 0.58 3.95 25.82
CA MET A 343 1.55 4.12 24.75
C MET A 343 1.70 2.89 23.84
N ARG A 344 1.46 1.68 24.35
CA ARG A 344 1.53 0.43 23.58
C ARG A 344 0.19 -0.02 23.00
N LYS A 345 -0.82 0.85 23.09
CA LYS A 345 -2.17 0.57 22.58
C LYS A 345 -2.19 0.60 21.06
N MET A 346 -2.89 -0.36 20.50
CA MET A 346 -3.19 -0.49 19.09
C MET A 346 -4.69 -0.62 18.87
N ARG A 347 -5.17 -0.12 17.74
CA ARG A 347 -6.57 -0.15 17.36
C ARG A 347 -6.74 -0.69 15.95
N LEU A 348 -7.62 -1.66 15.79
CA LEU A 348 -8.13 -2.06 14.49
C LEU A 348 -9.10 -1.01 13.97
N ARG A 349 -8.80 -0.42 12.81
CA ARG A 349 -9.71 0.52 12.15
C ARG A 349 -10.87 -0.26 11.54
N VAL A 350 -12.04 -0.19 12.15
CA VAL A 350 -13.25 -0.75 11.54
C VAL A 350 -14.18 0.36 11.05
N GLN A 351 -14.67 0.22 9.81
CA GLN A 351 -15.79 1.04 9.34
C GLN A 351 -17.07 0.47 9.96
N TYR A 352 -17.63 1.19 10.93
CA TYR A 352 -18.81 0.81 11.73
C TYR A 352 -20.05 0.42 10.90
N ALA A 353 -20.11 0.79 9.61
CA ALA A 353 -21.24 0.51 8.72
C ALA A 353 -21.46 -0.98 8.35
N ALA A 354 -20.69 -1.93 8.92
CA ALA A 354 -20.81 -3.37 8.63
C ALA A 354 -20.89 -4.24 9.90
N SER A 355 -21.66 -3.80 10.90
CA SER A 355 -21.76 -4.38 12.26
C SER A 355 -21.95 -5.90 12.34
N ALA A 356 -22.60 -6.53 11.36
CA ALA A 356 -22.77 -7.99 11.34
C ALA A 356 -21.49 -8.79 10.98
N LYS A 357 -20.55 -8.20 10.22
CA LYS A 357 -19.28 -8.85 9.78
C LYS A 357 -18.11 -8.62 10.75
N LEU A 358 -18.40 -8.02 11.90
CA LEU A 358 -17.43 -7.53 12.88
C LEU A 358 -17.20 -8.50 14.05
N ARG A 359 -18.05 -9.51 14.24
CA ARG A 359 -17.90 -10.50 15.32
C ARG A 359 -16.54 -11.21 15.23
N ASP A 360 -16.16 -11.62 14.01
CA ASP A 360 -14.93 -12.37 13.80
C ASP A 360 -13.65 -11.59 14.12
N ALA A 361 -13.63 -10.28 13.88
CA ALA A 361 -12.45 -9.45 14.10
C ALA A 361 -12.11 -9.24 15.58
N ARG A 362 -13.05 -9.51 16.48
CA ARG A 362 -12.89 -9.37 17.94
C ARG A 362 -12.25 -10.61 18.56
N TYR A 363 -12.39 -11.77 17.94
CA TYR A 363 -11.81 -12.99 18.46
C TYR A 363 -10.30 -12.97 18.36
N GLN A 364 -9.67 -13.60 19.34
CA GLN A 364 -8.23 -13.81 19.34
C GLN A 364 -7.85 -14.69 18.15
N ASN A 365 -6.73 -14.35 17.50
CA ASN A 365 -6.16 -15.16 16.43
C ASN A 365 -4.83 -15.76 16.93
N PRO A 366 -4.51 -17.03 16.61
CA PRO A 366 -3.24 -17.65 17.02
C PRO A 366 -1.99 -16.85 16.59
N SER A 367 -2.06 -16.09 15.50
CA SER A 367 -0.96 -15.21 15.05
C SER A 367 -0.58 -14.10 16.04
N TYR A 368 -1.41 -13.84 17.06
CA TYR A 368 -1.16 -12.83 18.09
C TYR A 368 0.01 -13.22 19.00
N TRP A 369 0.33 -14.51 19.08
CA TRP A 369 1.39 -15.03 19.94
C TRP A 369 2.71 -14.27 19.75
N GLY A 370 3.24 -13.75 20.86
CA GLY A 370 4.48 -12.95 20.90
C GLY A 370 4.38 -11.52 20.34
N ARG A 371 3.23 -11.12 19.78
CA ARG A 371 3.02 -9.79 19.14
C ARG A 371 2.00 -8.94 19.87
N VAL A 372 0.89 -9.53 20.29
CA VAL A 372 -0.25 -8.83 20.91
C VAL A 372 -0.62 -9.52 22.21
N CYS A 373 -0.96 -8.75 23.22
CA CYS A 373 -1.49 -9.29 24.47
C CYS A 373 -2.90 -9.85 24.25
N PHE A 374 -3.12 -11.12 24.62
CA PHE A 374 -4.41 -11.80 24.47
C PHE A 374 -5.47 -11.26 25.44
N ILE A 375 -5.05 -10.83 26.64
CA ILE A 375 -5.96 -10.47 27.73
C ILE A 375 -6.27 -8.98 27.72
N SER A 376 -5.31 -8.15 27.34
CA SER A 376 -5.41 -6.70 27.52
C SER A 376 -6.21 -6.02 26.40
N THR A 377 -7.52 -5.96 26.61
CA THR A 377 -8.51 -5.27 25.78
C THR A 377 -9.58 -4.64 26.69
N PRO A 378 -10.15 -3.47 26.36
CA PRO A 378 -11.22 -2.89 27.17
C PRO A 378 -12.52 -3.67 27.00
N ASP A 379 -13.35 -3.67 28.03
CA ASP A 379 -14.70 -4.25 27.96
C ASP A 379 -15.65 -3.43 27.07
N GLY A 380 -16.75 -4.08 26.66
CA GLY A 380 -17.81 -3.44 25.89
C GLY A 380 -17.49 -3.30 24.40
N GLU A 381 -17.85 -2.15 23.82
CA GLU A 381 -17.83 -1.97 22.36
C GLU A 381 -16.43 -2.08 21.74
N ASN A 382 -15.38 -1.78 22.49
CA ASN A 382 -13.99 -1.84 21.99
C ASN A 382 -13.28 -3.17 22.25
N CYS A 383 -13.97 -4.13 22.89
CA CYS A 383 -13.42 -5.45 23.19
C CYS A 383 -12.99 -6.18 21.91
N GLY A 384 -11.72 -6.58 21.85
CA GLY A 384 -11.07 -7.21 20.70
C GLY A 384 -10.72 -6.27 19.55
N LEU A 385 -11.13 -5.00 19.58
CA LEU A 385 -10.78 -3.99 18.57
C LEU A 385 -9.63 -3.10 19.01
N VAL A 386 -9.56 -2.82 20.32
CA VAL A 386 -8.45 -2.14 20.96
C VAL A 386 -7.65 -3.18 21.73
N LYS A 387 -6.35 -3.25 21.48
CA LYS A 387 -5.44 -4.25 22.06
C LYS A 387 -4.15 -3.57 22.48
N ASN A 388 -3.31 -4.26 23.22
CA ASN A 388 -1.98 -3.80 23.55
C ASN A 388 -0.92 -4.70 22.91
N LEU A 389 0.17 -4.09 22.44
CA LEU A 389 1.34 -4.83 21.99
C LEU A 389 1.89 -5.68 23.15
N ALA A 390 2.36 -6.89 22.83
CA ALA A 390 3.02 -7.73 23.81
C ALA A 390 4.33 -7.08 24.29
N VAL A 391 4.80 -7.45 25.49
CA VAL A 391 6.04 -6.90 26.05
C VAL A 391 7.22 -7.10 25.10
N THR A 392 7.33 -8.31 24.52
CA THR A 392 8.35 -8.74 23.56
C THR A 392 8.13 -8.23 22.14
N CYS A 393 7.03 -7.53 21.87
CA CYS A 393 6.72 -7.09 20.52
C CYS A 393 7.65 -5.96 20.07
N LEU A 394 8.32 -6.19 18.94
CA LEU A 394 9.07 -5.20 18.20
C LEU A 394 8.33 -4.90 16.91
N VAL A 395 8.12 -3.62 16.62
CA VAL A 395 7.52 -3.17 15.36
C VAL A 395 8.66 -2.74 14.44
N SER A 396 8.80 -3.42 13.30
CA SER A 396 9.83 -3.11 12.30
C SER A 396 9.63 -1.71 11.72
N LEU A 397 10.73 -0.96 11.57
CA LEU A 397 10.76 0.28 10.80
C LEU A 397 11.14 -0.02 9.35
N HIS A 398 10.96 0.96 8.47
CA HIS A 398 11.36 0.82 7.08
C HIS A 398 12.89 0.66 6.95
N THR A 399 13.31 -0.31 6.15
CA THR A 399 14.70 -0.58 5.81
C THR A 399 14.87 -0.63 4.29
N ALA A 400 16.05 -0.22 3.84
CA ALA A 400 16.47 -0.29 2.45
C ALA A 400 16.44 -1.76 1.94
N GLU A 401 15.97 -1.98 0.71
CA GLU A 401 15.83 -3.32 0.11
C GLU A 401 17.01 -3.69 -0.79
N GLU A 402 17.77 -2.70 -1.22
CA GLU A 402 18.94 -2.81 -2.10
C GLU A 402 19.96 -3.85 -1.60
N PRO A 403 20.32 -3.94 -0.30
CA PRO A 403 21.26 -4.95 0.17
C PRO A 403 20.77 -6.40 -0.07
N ILE A 404 19.46 -6.62 -0.05
CA ILE A 404 18.86 -7.93 -0.30
C ILE A 404 18.91 -8.23 -1.80
N LEU A 405 18.53 -7.27 -2.64
CA LEU A 405 18.57 -7.41 -4.10
C LEU A 405 19.99 -7.67 -4.61
N ASP A 406 20.98 -6.93 -4.10
CA ASP A 406 22.40 -7.12 -4.44
C ASP A 406 22.89 -8.52 -4.06
N PHE A 407 22.48 -9.03 -2.90
CA PHE A 407 22.82 -10.37 -2.47
C PHE A 407 22.18 -11.45 -3.37
N LEU A 408 20.91 -11.27 -3.75
CA LEU A 408 20.22 -12.19 -4.65
C LEU A 408 20.90 -12.23 -6.02
N ASN A 409 21.29 -11.07 -6.56
CA ASN A 409 22.03 -10.98 -7.82
C ASN A 409 23.38 -11.72 -7.74
N LYS A 410 24.10 -11.61 -6.61
CA LYS A 410 25.34 -12.36 -6.36
C LYS A 410 25.13 -13.88 -6.26
N CYS A 411 23.95 -14.34 -5.90
CA CYS A 411 23.60 -15.76 -5.86
C CYS A 411 23.16 -16.32 -7.22
N SER A 412 23.25 -15.52 -8.29
CA SER A 412 22.90 -15.90 -9.66
C SER A 412 21.47 -16.42 -9.77
N ILE A 413 20.51 -15.72 -9.14
CA ILE A 413 19.09 -16.00 -9.38
C ILE A 413 18.75 -15.75 -10.84
N THR A 414 17.82 -16.52 -11.40
CA THR A 414 17.29 -16.23 -12.74
C THR A 414 16.27 -15.11 -12.61
N VAL A 415 16.64 -13.93 -13.13
CA VAL A 415 15.80 -12.73 -13.09
C VAL A 415 14.54 -12.94 -13.92
N VAL A 416 13.42 -12.31 -13.52
CA VAL A 416 12.11 -12.50 -14.16
C VAL A 416 12.12 -12.34 -15.69
N ASP A 417 12.90 -11.41 -16.22
CA ASP A 417 12.98 -11.19 -17.67
C ASP A 417 13.54 -12.40 -18.44
N GLN A 418 14.47 -13.11 -17.80
CA GLN A 418 15.15 -14.29 -18.35
C GLN A 418 14.36 -15.58 -18.12
N ILE A 419 13.27 -15.53 -17.34
CA ILE A 419 12.46 -16.71 -17.10
C ILE A 419 11.81 -17.12 -18.43
N SER A 420 12.13 -18.35 -18.83
CA SER A 420 11.31 -19.11 -19.75
C SER A 420 10.33 -19.96 -18.93
N PRO A 421 9.15 -20.23 -19.46
CA PRO A 421 8.23 -21.12 -18.77
C PRO A 421 8.82 -22.53 -18.49
N SER A 422 9.69 -23.05 -19.36
CA SER A 422 10.45 -24.29 -19.14
C SER A 422 11.41 -24.24 -17.94
N THR A 423 12.10 -23.11 -17.72
CA THR A 423 13.02 -22.92 -16.58
C THR A 423 12.27 -22.70 -15.26
N SER A 424 11.00 -22.30 -15.32
CA SER A 424 10.17 -22.13 -14.12
C SER A 424 9.78 -23.45 -13.44
N LYS A 425 9.81 -24.57 -14.18
CA LYS A 425 9.37 -25.87 -13.67
C LYS A 425 10.34 -26.38 -12.59
N GLY A 426 9.82 -26.61 -11.39
CA GLY A 426 10.62 -27.05 -10.24
C GLY A 426 11.47 -25.94 -9.60
N ALA A 427 11.40 -24.71 -10.09
CA ALA A 427 12.07 -23.57 -9.49
C ALA A 427 11.15 -22.86 -8.48
N THR A 428 11.73 -22.40 -7.36
CA THR A 428 11.00 -21.61 -6.36
C THR A 428 11.01 -20.15 -6.75
N LYS A 429 9.82 -19.53 -6.78
CA LYS A 429 9.66 -18.10 -7.04
C LYS A 429 10.12 -17.28 -5.84
N ILE A 430 10.95 -16.27 -6.08
CA ILE A 430 11.45 -15.36 -5.06
C ILE A 430 10.68 -14.04 -5.15
N TYR A 431 10.12 -13.61 -4.02
CA TYR A 431 9.46 -12.33 -3.89
C TYR A 431 10.17 -11.47 -2.85
N VAL A 432 10.43 -10.21 -3.17
CA VAL A 432 10.94 -9.19 -2.25
C VAL A 432 9.89 -8.10 -2.16
N ASN A 433 9.40 -7.81 -0.95
CA ASN A 433 8.36 -6.80 -0.72
C ASN A 433 7.12 -6.89 -1.63
N GLY A 434 6.76 -8.10 -2.08
CA GLY A 434 5.61 -8.36 -2.96
C GLY A 434 5.93 -8.42 -4.45
N GLU A 435 7.12 -8.01 -4.84
CA GLU A 435 7.60 -8.00 -6.22
C GLU A 435 8.28 -9.31 -6.55
N TRP A 436 7.95 -9.87 -7.70
CA TRP A 436 8.62 -11.07 -8.20
C TRP A 436 9.98 -10.65 -8.77
N VAL A 437 11.08 -11.08 -8.12
CA VAL A 437 12.45 -10.71 -8.52
C VAL A 437 13.13 -11.79 -9.37
N GLY A 438 12.75 -13.05 -9.18
CA GLY A 438 13.29 -14.15 -9.97
C GLY A 438 12.87 -15.52 -9.48
N ILE A 439 13.57 -16.55 -9.96
CA ILE A 439 13.41 -17.94 -9.53
C ILE A 439 14.75 -18.53 -9.10
N TYR A 440 14.68 -19.58 -8.27
CA TYR A 440 15.85 -20.31 -7.81
C TYR A 440 15.51 -21.77 -7.54
N HIS A 441 16.41 -22.69 -7.91
CA HIS A 441 16.17 -24.13 -7.79
C HIS A 441 16.51 -24.70 -6.41
N ASP A 442 17.39 -24.06 -5.64
CA ASP A 442 17.81 -24.52 -4.30
C ASP A 442 17.42 -23.51 -3.20
N PRO A 443 16.12 -23.41 -2.86
CA PRO A 443 15.66 -22.41 -1.89
C PRO A 443 16.27 -22.61 -0.50
N ASP A 444 16.59 -23.84 -0.10
CA ASP A 444 17.10 -24.14 1.24
C ASP A 444 18.51 -23.58 1.47
N SER A 445 19.40 -23.72 0.49
CA SER A 445 20.73 -23.10 0.52
C SER A 445 20.65 -21.59 0.57
N LEU A 446 19.76 -20.98 -0.22
CA LEU A 446 19.56 -19.54 -0.25
C LEU A 446 19.06 -19.02 1.11
N VAL A 447 18.07 -19.70 1.70
CA VAL A 447 17.51 -19.36 3.02
C VAL A 447 18.58 -19.48 4.11
N LYS A 448 19.43 -20.50 4.06
CA LYS A 448 20.54 -20.65 5.02
C LYS A 448 21.52 -19.47 4.93
N LYS A 449 21.96 -19.11 3.73
CA LYS A 449 22.87 -17.97 3.51
C LYS A 449 22.26 -16.64 3.99
N LEU A 450 20.98 -16.38 3.68
CA LEU A 450 20.27 -15.18 4.15
C LEU A 450 20.17 -15.12 5.67
N ARG A 451 19.85 -16.25 6.32
CA ARG A 451 19.81 -16.33 7.79
C ARG A 451 21.18 -16.04 8.41
N ASP A 452 22.25 -16.53 7.79
CA ASP A 452 23.61 -16.30 8.28
C ASP A 452 24.05 -14.84 8.10
N LEU A 453 23.68 -14.18 7.01
CA LEU A 453 23.91 -12.73 6.84
C LEU A 453 23.20 -11.92 7.94
N ARG A 454 21.96 -12.30 8.27
CA ARG A 454 21.21 -11.65 9.36
C ARG A 454 21.88 -11.86 10.71
N ARG A 455 22.32 -13.09 11.01
CA ARG A 455 23.03 -13.42 12.28
C ARG A 455 24.35 -12.67 12.41
N LYS A 456 25.05 -12.45 11.29
CA LYS A 456 26.29 -11.67 11.23
C LYS A 456 26.05 -10.17 11.08
N GLN A 457 24.81 -9.69 11.17
CA GLN A 457 24.42 -8.28 11.05
C GLN A 457 24.88 -7.59 9.75
N HIS A 458 25.10 -8.35 8.67
CA HIS A 458 25.40 -7.78 7.34
C HIS A 458 24.14 -7.24 6.66
N ILE A 459 22.97 -7.75 7.07
CA ILE A 459 21.66 -7.21 6.75
C ILE A 459 20.95 -6.88 8.06
N HIS A 460 20.00 -5.93 8.00
CA HIS A 460 19.27 -5.49 9.18
C HIS A 460 18.63 -6.68 9.92
N PRO A 461 18.73 -6.76 11.27
CA PRO A 461 18.30 -7.93 12.02
C PRO A 461 16.78 -8.11 12.09
N HIS A 462 16.03 -7.01 11.86
CA HIS A 462 14.57 -6.95 11.85
C HIS A 462 14.01 -6.78 10.45
#